data_AF-A0A9E2XK01-F1
#
_entry.id   AF-A0A9E2XK01-F1
#
_cell.length_a   1.000
_cell.length_b   1.000
_cell.length_c   1.000
_cell.angle_alpha   90.00
_cell.angle_beta   90.00
_cell.angle_gamma   90.00
#
_symmetry.space_group_name_H-M   'P 1'
#
loop_
_entity.id
_entity.type
_entity.pdbx_description
1 polymer ?
#
loop_
_entity_poly.entity_id
_entity_poly.type
_entity_poly.pdbx_seq_one_letter_code
_entity_poly.pdbx_strand_id
1 'polypeptide(L)'
;LITAVILPPPPAGRQIYRKVRDRASFAFALVSLAAVLEVGQGTVRGAHLALGGVAHKPWVPIDAERALVGARAVPETFAAAADSVLGEAHPHEANEFKVPLARALITHTLAELASSGG
;
A
#
# COMPACT_ATOMS: atom_id res chain seq x y z
N LEU A 1 20.26 3.50 -22.00
CA LEU A 1 20.73 4.14 -20.74
C LEU A 1 19.59 5.01 -20.22
N ILE A 2 19.23 4.91 -18.93
CA ILE A 2 18.30 5.86 -18.28
C ILE A 2 19.13 7.05 -17.81
N THR A 3 18.76 8.28 -18.19
CA THR A 3 19.55 9.50 -17.92
C THR A 3 18.94 10.37 -16.83
N ALA A 4 17.63 10.33 -16.65
CA ALA A 4 16.92 11.07 -15.61
C ALA A 4 15.56 10.43 -15.30
N VAL A 5 15.04 10.74 -14.11
CA VAL A 5 13.64 10.56 -13.72
C VAL A 5 13.19 11.91 -13.16
N ILE A 6 12.09 12.44 -13.70
CA ILE A 6 11.49 13.70 -13.24
C ILE A 6 10.28 13.34 -12.42
N LEU A 7 10.26 13.76 -11.16
CA LEU A 7 9.11 13.57 -10.29
C LEU A 7 8.16 14.77 -10.44
N PRO A 8 6.84 14.55 -10.56
CA PRO A 8 5.89 15.64 -10.45
C PRO A 8 5.95 16.26 -9.05
N PRO A 9 5.34 17.44 -8.84
CA PRO A 9 5.07 17.94 -7.50
C PRO A 9 4.41 16.86 -6.63
N PRO A 10 4.70 16.85 -5.32
CA PRO A 10 4.16 15.83 -4.43
C PRO A 10 2.63 15.82 -4.50
N PRO A 11 2.00 14.63 -4.61
CA PRO A 11 0.55 14.53 -4.58
C PRO A 11 0.00 15.02 -3.24
N ALA A 12 -1.28 15.40 -3.23
CA ALA A 12 -1.96 15.79 -2.00
C ALA A 12 -2.04 14.61 -1.00
N GLY A 13 -2.16 14.95 0.28
CA GLY A 13 -2.22 13.96 1.36
C GLY A 13 -0.85 13.61 1.95
N ARG A 14 -0.83 12.50 2.69
CA ARG A 14 0.36 12.02 3.40
C ARG A 14 0.93 10.82 2.68
N GLN A 15 2.26 10.75 2.61
CA GLN A 15 2.98 9.67 1.96
C GLN A 15 3.84 8.90 2.96
N ILE A 16 3.91 7.58 2.79
CA ILE A 16 4.79 6.71 3.56
C ILE A 16 5.29 5.57 2.68
N TYR A 17 6.52 5.13 2.94
CA TYR A 17 7.05 3.88 2.40
C TYR A 17 7.41 2.95 3.54
N ARG A 18 6.78 1.77 3.59
CA ARG A 18 7.07 0.74 4.59
C ARG A 18 7.68 -0.48 3.93
N LYS A 19 8.75 -1.00 4.54
CA LYS A 19 9.52 -2.15 4.05
C LYS A 19 9.62 -3.23 5.13
N VAL A 20 8.90 -4.32 4.96
CA VAL A 20 8.96 -5.48 5.85
C VAL A 20 10.09 -6.40 5.39
N ARG A 21 10.93 -6.82 6.35
CA ARG A 21 12.14 -7.62 6.10
C ARG A 21 12.33 -8.64 7.22
N ASP A 22 12.98 -9.75 6.87
CA ASP A 22 13.34 -10.82 7.81
C ASP A 22 14.45 -10.39 8.80
N ARG A 23 15.32 -9.46 8.36
CA ARG A 23 16.34 -8.80 9.19
C ARG A 23 16.25 -7.29 9.09
N ALA A 24 16.54 -6.60 10.21
CA ALA A 24 16.36 -5.16 10.35
C ALA A 24 17.19 -4.30 9.38
N SER A 25 18.31 -4.81 8.86
CA SER A 25 19.13 -4.12 7.85
C SER A 25 19.71 -5.08 6.80
N PHE A 26 20.15 -4.53 5.66
CA PHE A 26 20.75 -5.27 4.52
C PHE A 26 19.90 -6.41 3.92
N ALA A 27 18.57 -6.38 4.03
CA ALA A 27 17.69 -7.35 3.37
C ALA A 27 16.81 -6.73 2.27
N PHE A 28 16.55 -7.52 1.24
CA PHE A 28 15.46 -7.29 0.30
C PHE A 28 14.12 -7.30 1.06
N ALA A 29 13.13 -6.56 0.56
CA ALA A 29 11.80 -6.57 1.17
C ALA A 29 11.17 -7.95 0.96
N LEU A 30 10.61 -8.53 2.03
CA LEU A 30 9.67 -9.63 1.87
C LEU A 30 8.39 -9.10 1.21
N VAL A 31 7.90 -7.96 1.72
CA VAL A 31 6.84 -7.13 1.14
C VAL A 31 7.16 -5.66 1.46
N SER A 32 6.85 -4.76 0.53
CA SER A 32 6.92 -3.31 0.75
C SER A 32 5.69 -2.62 0.18
N LEU A 33 5.35 -1.46 0.73
CA LEU A 33 4.25 -0.62 0.29
C LEU A 33 4.69 0.84 0.26
N ALA A 34 4.61 1.48 -0.89
CA ALA A 34 4.50 2.93 -1.00
C ALA A 34 3.01 3.29 -0.99
N ALA A 35 2.61 4.20 -0.11
CA ALA A 35 1.23 4.65 -0.02
C ALA A 35 1.16 6.16 0.09
N VAL A 36 0.22 6.77 -0.63
CA VAL A 36 -0.26 8.14 -0.44
C VAL A 36 -1.73 8.05 -0.09
N LEU A 37 -2.15 8.74 0.97
CA LEU A 37 -3.55 8.83 1.37
C LEU A 37 -3.89 10.28 1.72
N GLU A 38 -4.90 10.80 1.05
CA GLU A 38 -5.52 12.09 1.37
C GLU A 38 -6.85 11.80 2.07
N VAL A 39 -7.02 12.31 3.30
CA VAL A 39 -8.27 12.17 4.07
C VAL A 39 -8.79 13.57 4.39
N GLY A 40 -10.07 13.80 4.13
CA GLY A 40 -10.77 15.04 4.45
C GLY A 40 -12.14 14.75 5.04
N GLN A 41 -12.41 15.27 6.24
CA GLN A 41 -13.67 15.04 6.98
C GLN A 41 -13.98 13.55 7.16
N GLY A 42 -12.96 12.75 7.53
CA GLY A 42 -13.10 11.29 7.74
C GLY A 42 -13.35 10.46 6.48
N THR A 43 -13.26 11.07 5.30
CA THR A 43 -13.45 10.42 3.99
C THR A 43 -12.16 10.47 3.19
N VAL A 44 -11.81 9.38 2.50
CA VAL A 44 -10.66 9.35 1.61
C VAL A 44 -10.96 10.18 0.35
N ARG A 45 -10.08 11.13 0.03
CA ARG A 45 -10.15 12.01 -1.14
C ARG A 45 -9.22 11.56 -2.27
N GLY A 46 -8.12 10.92 -1.91
CA GLY A 46 -7.14 10.38 -2.85
C GLY A 46 -6.38 9.21 -2.22
N ALA A 47 -6.04 8.21 -3.03
CA ALA A 47 -5.27 7.05 -2.62
C ALA A 47 -4.35 6.61 -3.76
N HIS A 48 -3.06 6.41 -3.47
CA HIS A 48 -2.10 5.80 -4.39
C HIS A 48 -1.30 4.73 -3.65
N LEU A 49 -1.21 3.54 -4.20
CA LEU A 49 -0.60 2.37 -3.60
C LEU A 49 0.34 1.70 -4.60
N ALA A 50 1.53 1.31 -4.16
CA ALA A 50 2.42 0.47 -4.93
C ALA A 50 3.11 -0.55 -4.03
N LEU A 51 2.92 -1.83 -4.33
CA LEU A 51 3.53 -2.95 -3.62
C LEU A 51 4.80 -3.43 -4.31
N GLY A 52 5.83 -3.71 -3.51
CA GLY A 52 7.07 -4.34 -3.95
C GLY A 52 7.31 -5.68 -3.26
N GLY A 53 8.00 -6.60 -3.93
CA GLY A 53 8.31 -7.93 -3.40
C GLY A 53 7.18 -8.96 -3.51
N VAL A 54 6.04 -8.57 -4.09
CA VAL A 54 4.85 -9.43 -4.27
C VAL A 54 4.67 -9.94 -5.71
N ALA A 55 5.34 -9.32 -6.69
CA ALA A 55 5.29 -9.68 -8.10
C ALA A 55 6.62 -9.37 -8.81
N HIS A 56 6.76 -9.76 -10.08
CA HIS A 56 7.97 -9.53 -10.90
C HIS A 56 8.22 -8.05 -11.25
N LYS A 57 7.19 -7.21 -11.09
CA LYS A 57 7.23 -5.75 -11.22
C LYS A 57 6.49 -5.13 -10.04
N PRO A 58 6.68 -3.83 -9.75
CA PRO A 58 5.84 -3.13 -8.78
C PRO A 58 4.36 -3.35 -9.11
N TRP A 59 3.59 -3.74 -8.11
CA TRP A 59 2.16 -4.00 -8.25
C TRP A 59 1.38 -2.76 -7.82
N VAL A 60 0.58 -2.21 -8.72
CA VAL A 60 -0.24 -1.01 -8.49
C VAL A 60 -1.71 -1.44 -8.53
N PRO A 61 -2.40 -1.55 -7.38
CA PRO A 61 -3.75 -2.06 -7.30
C PRO A 61 -4.78 -0.94 -7.55
N ILE A 62 -4.96 -0.59 -8.82
CA ILE A 62 -5.81 0.54 -9.25
C ILE A 62 -7.25 0.39 -8.74
N ASP A 63 -7.81 -0.82 -8.73
CA ASP A 63 -9.18 -1.04 -8.29
C ASP A 63 -9.35 -0.82 -6.78
N ALA A 64 -8.35 -1.17 -5.98
CA ALA A 64 -8.34 -0.86 -4.54
C ALA A 64 -8.20 0.64 -4.28
N GLU A 65 -7.36 1.36 -5.06
CA GLU A 65 -7.27 2.83 -4.98
C GLU A 65 -8.63 3.47 -5.29
N ARG A 66 -9.31 3.03 -6.34
CA ARG A 66 -10.64 3.53 -6.71
C ARG A 66 -11.69 3.23 -5.65
N ALA A 67 -11.67 2.04 -5.07
CA ALA A 67 -12.61 1.66 -4.01
C ALA A 67 -12.39 2.45 -2.71
N LEU A 68 -11.16 2.90 -2.45
CA LEU A 68 -10.85 3.75 -1.31
C LEU A 68 -11.42 5.16 -1.49
N VAL A 69 -11.31 5.77 -2.68
CA VAL A 69 -11.77 7.14 -2.91
C VAL A 69 -13.28 7.28 -2.68
N GLY A 70 -13.67 8.21 -1.81
CA GLY A 70 -15.06 8.42 -1.39
C GLY A 70 -15.52 7.53 -0.24
N ALA A 71 -14.75 6.51 0.13
CA ALA A 71 -15.05 5.67 1.29
C ALA A 71 -14.62 6.34 2.61
N ARG A 72 -15.20 5.87 3.72
CA ARG A 72 -14.80 6.29 5.06
C ARG A 72 -13.39 5.81 5.37
N ALA A 73 -12.57 6.67 5.99
CA ALA A 73 -11.22 6.33 6.42
C ALA A 73 -11.24 5.53 7.75
N VAL A 74 -11.75 4.30 7.71
CA VAL A 74 -11.92 3.41 8.87
C VAL A 74 -11.26 2.04 8.64
N PRO A 75 -10.91 1.30 9.71
CA PRO A 75 -10.20 0.02 9.60
C PRO A 75 -10.85 -1.00 8.67
N GLU A 76 -12.19 -1.06 8.65
CA GLU A 76 -12.96 -2.00 7.82
C GLU A 76 -12.78 -1.71 6.33
N THR A 77 -12.75 -0.42 5.96
CA THR A 77 -12.51 0.01 4.58
C THR A 77 -11.09 -0.34 4.13
N PHE A 78 -10.09 -0.16 4.99
CA PHE A 78 -8.71 -0.52 4.67
C PHE A 78 -8.51 -2.03 4.55
N ALA A 79 -9.18 -2.82 5.41
CA ALA A 79 -9.18 -4.27 5.31
C ALA A 79 -9.82 -4.75 4.01
N ALA A 80 -10.97 -4.19 3.63
CA ALA A 80 -11.64 -4.52 2.36
C ALA A 80 -10.77 -4.17 1.13
N ALA A 81 -10.08 -3.02 1.17
CA ALA A 81 -9.13 -2.66 0.12
C ALA A 81 -7.97 -3.66 0.05
N ALA A 82 -7.38 -4.05 1.19
CA ALA A 82 -6.32 -5.05 1.25
C ALA A 82 -6.79 -6.41 0.70
N ASP A 83 -8.00 -6.85 1.05
CA ASP A 83 -8.59 -8.09 0.57
C ASP A 83 -8.82 -8.04 -0.95
N SER A 84 -9.26 -6.90 -1.48
CA SER A 84 -9.36 -6.68 -2.93
C SER A 84 -8.00 -6.77 -3.64
N VAL A 85 -6.92 -6.20 -3.07
CA VAL A 85 -5.57 -6.34 -3.63
C VAL A 85 -5.13 -7.80 -3.70
N LEU A 86 -5.46 -8.58 -2.67
CA LEU A 86 -4.97 -9.94 -2.50
C LEU A 86 -5.85 -11.01 -3.15
N GLY A 87 -7.08 -10.67 -3.55
CA GLY A 87 -7.96 -11.57 -4.31
C GLY A 87 -7.34 -12.04 -5.64
N GLU A 88 -6.39 -11.29 -6.19
CA GLU A 88 -5.65 -11.65 -7.41
C GLU A 88 -4.33 -12.41 -7.13
N ALA A 89 -3.99 -12.63 -5.86
CA ALA A 89 -2.73 -13.26 -5.50
C ALA A 89 -2.74 -14.77 -5.80
N HIS A 90 -1.71 -15.22 -6.50
CA HIS A 90 -1.45 -16.63 -6.76
C HIS A 90 -0.13 -17.03 -6.08
N PRO A 91 -0.14 -17.29 -4.76
CA PRO A 91 1.06 -17.70 -4.05
C PRO A 91 1.48 -19.13 -4.44
N HIS A 92 2.76 -19.40 -4.29
CA HIS A 92 3.34 -20.73 -4.27
C HIS A 92 3.69 -21.12 -2.83
N GLU A 93 3.89 -22.40 -2.56
CA GLU A 93 4.18 -22.94 -1.21
C GLU A 93 5.31 -22.17 -0.49
N ALA A 94 6.38 -21.81 -1.19
CA ALA A 94 7.51 -21.09 -0.61
C ALA A 94 7.25 -19.58 -0.33
N ASN A 95 6.10 -19.03 -0.71
CA ASN A 95 5.81 -17.60 -0.56
C ASN A 95 4.39 -17.26 -0.07
N GLU A 96 3.60 -18.26 0.35
CA GLU A 96 2.24 -18.08 0.86
C GLU A 96 2.16 -17.11 2.05
N PHE A 97 3.21 -17.09 2.89
CA PHE A 97 3.33 -16.19 4.03
C PHE A 97 3.27 -14.71 3.63
N LYS A 98 3.58 -14.37 2.36
CA LYS A 98 3.52 -12.99 1.88
C LYS A 98 2.10 -12.45 1.79
N VAL A 99 1.09 -13.30 1.59
CA VAL A 99 -0.31 -12.86 1.48
C VAL A 99 -0.80 -12.23 2.80
N PRO A 100 -0.78 -12.93 3.95
CA PRO A 100 -1.18 -12.32 5.22
C PRO A 100 -0.25 -11.15 5.62
N LEU A 101 1.04 -11.21 5.26
CA LEU A 101 1.98 -10.11 5.52
C LEU A 101 1.64 -8.84 4.73
N ALA A 102 1.31 -8.98 3.45
CA ALA A 102 0.88 -7.87 2.59
C ALA A 102 -0.45 -7.30 3.08
N ARG A 103 -1.39 -8.16 3.49
CA ARG A 103 -2.67 -7.74 4.06
C ARG A 103 -2.46 -6.84 5.29
N ALA A 104 -1.68 -7.33 6.24
CA ALA A 104 -1.36 -6.59 7.46
C ALA A 104 -0.63 -5.28 7.14
N LEU A 105 0.32 -5.31 6.21
CA LEU A 105 1.05 -4.12 5.78
C LEU A 105 0.12 -3.04 5.22
N ILE A 106 -0.78 -3.38 4.30
CA ILE A 106 -1.74 -2.44 3.72
C ILE A 106 -2.61 -1.83 4.82
N THR A 107 -3.28 -2.67 5.61
CA THR A 107 -4.24 -2.21 6.63
C THR A 107 -3.57 -1.31 7.67
N HIS A 108 -2.41 -1.70 8.21
CA HIS A 108 -1.72 -0.90 9.22
C HIS A 108 -1.18 0.41 8.66
N THR A 109 -0.69 0.42 7.42
CA THR A 109 -0.14 1.63 6.79
C THR A 109 -1.24 2.65 6.51
N LEU A 110 -2.38 2.20 5.98
CA LEU A 110 -3.52 3.07 5.71
C LEU A 110 -4.13 3.63 7.00
N ALA A 111 -4.24 2.81 8.04
CA ALA A 111 -4.72 3.25 9.35
C ALA A 111 -3.81 4.33 9.97
N GLU A 112 -2.49 4.18 9.85
CA GLU A 112 -1.53 5.21 10.30
C GLU A 112 -1.64 6.50 9.48
N LEU A 113 -1.76 6.39 8.16
CA LEU A 113 -1.91 7.56 7.29
C LEU A 113 -3.20 8.33 7.62
N ALA A 114 -4.28 7.63 7.97
CA ALA A 114 -5.55 8.22 8.36
C ALA A 114 -5.55 8.82 9.78
N SER A 115 -4.81 8.24 10.74
CA SER A 115 -4.84 8.66 12.15
C SER A 115 -4.03 9.91 12.45
N SER A 116 -2.94 10.16 11.72
CA SER A 116 -2.09 11.36 11.95
C SER A 116 -2.52 12.57 11.12
N GLY A 117 -3.80 12.64 10.74
CA GLY A 117 -4.47 13.77 10.10
C GLY A 117 -5.45 14.53 11.02
N GLY A 118 -5.24 14.45 12.34
CA GLY A 118 -5.98 15.22 13.35
C GLY A 118 -5.17 16.39 13.89
#